data_AF-A0AB34K243-F1
#
_entry.id   AF-A0AB34K243-F1
#
_cell.length_a   1.000
_cell.length_b   1.000
_cell.length_c   1.000
_cell.angle_alpha   90.00
_cell.angle_beta   90.00
_cell.angle_gamma   90.00
#
_symmetry.space_group_name_H-M   'P 1'
#
loop_
_entity.id
_entity.type
_entity.pdbx_description
1 polymer ?
#
loop_
_entity_poly.entity_id
_entity_poly.type
_entity_poly.pdbx_seq_one_letter_code
_entity_poly.pdbx_strand_id
1 'polypeptide(L)'
;MPSDTFFPDGFMSLIRMRLLAWLALARGLLPPAHSFCAARGLLHGAGQSGIGETRRWTAVLRPSPRCSAVAACAQPKLRRDSKNRSLIPFERARDAVQRLSLRSEEEWDRWVMDNKPGITSHRNWYLPDNPAEAYDEEWESWDDWLGVMRPYEEAVQLVSTLNITSQEQWWDFLQENPTQLQRLRVPARPHLYYGRQWGGYDEWLSLPNTPLVLPRNYGRGDV
;
A
#
# COMPACT_ATOMS: atom_id res chain seq x y z
N MET A 1 4.76 -50.53 -10.40
CA MET A 1 3.65 -50.38 -11.36
C MET A 1 2.64 -49.43 -10.72
N PRO A 2 2.17 -48.40 -11.45
CA PRO A 2 1.65 -47.16 -10.89
C PRO A 2 0.16 -47.27 -10.54
N SER A 3 -0.30 -46.53 -9.53
CA SER A 3 -1.72 -46.29 -9.29
C SER A 3 -1.92 -44.86 -8.78
N ASP A 4 -2.18 -44.00 -9.76
CA ASP A 4 -3.17 -42.94 -9.78
C ASP A 4 -3.46 -42.13 -8.52
N THR A 5 -3.00 -40.88 -8.65
CA THR A 5 -3.61 -39.64 -8.17
C THR A 5 -5.15 -39.63 -8.23
N PHE A 6 -5.80 -39.27 -7.13
CA PHE A 6 -7.11 -38.61 -7.16
C PHE A 6 -7.28 -37.71 -5.93
N PHE A 7 -6.97 -36.43 -6.10
CA PHE A 7 -7.41 -35.34 -5.22
C PHE A 7 -8.81 -34.90 -5.70
N PRO A 8 -9.82 -34.74 -4.82
CA PRO A 8 -11.09 -34.16 -5.22
C PRO A 8 -10.96 -32.64 -5.34
N ASP A 9 -11.10 -32.16 -6.58
CA ASP A 9 -11.36 -30.77 -6.93
C ASP A 9 -12.74 -30.33 -6.40
N GLY A 10 -12.73 -29.45 -5.42
CA GLY A 10 -13.90 -28.72 -4.96
C GLY A 10 -13.43 -27.48 -4.22
N PHE A 11 -13.99 -26.32 -4.55
CA PHE A 11 -13.64 -24.98 -4.04
C PHE A 11 -12.58 -24.18 -4.82
N MET A 12 -12.82 -23.98 -6.12
CA MET A 12 -12.41 -22.75 -6.79
C MET A 12 -13.60 -22.12 -7.53
N SER A 13 -14.54 -21.56 -6.77
CA SER A 13 -15.56 -20.67 -7.31
C SER A 13 -15.69 -19.47 -6.37
N LEU A 14 -15.16 -18.33 -6.83
CA LEU A 14 -15.61 -16.94 -6.58
C LEU A 14 -14.46 -15.90 -6.69
N ILE A 15 -13.19 -16.32 -6.65
CA ILE A 15 -12.06 -15.38 -6.81
C ILE A 15 -11.66 -15.18 -8.29
N ARG A 16 -12.04 -16.09 -9.20
CA ARG A 16 -11.69 -15.98 -10.65
C ARG A 16 -12.65 -15.13 -11.50
N MET A 17 -13.80 -14.68 -10.97
CA MET A 17 -14.76 -13.88 -11.75
C MET A 17 -14.61 -12.35 -11.60
N ARG A 18 -13.76 -11.84 -10.70
CA ARG A 18 -13.49 -10.39 -10.60
C ARG A 18 -12.18 -9.91 -11.22
N LEU A 19 -11.34 -10.84 -11.70
CA LEU A 19 -10.06 -10.54 -12.36
C LEU A 19 -10.15 -10.49 -13.90
N LEU A 20 -11.25 -10.94 -14.51
CA LEU A 20 -11.47 -10.91 -15.96
C LEU A 20 -12.28 -9.69 -16.44
N ALA A 21 -12.65 -8.76 -15.56
CA ALA A 21 -13.31 -7.50 -15.94
C ALA A 21 -12.33 -6.32 -16.10
N TRP A 22 -11.05 -6.47 -15.72
CA TRP A 22 -10.04 -5.40 -15.80
C TRP A 22 -9.00 -5.57 -16.93
N LEU A 23 -9.05 -6.68 -17.68
CA LEU A 23 -8.11 -6.98 -18.77
C LEU A 23 -8.72 -6.89 -20.18
N ALA A 24 -9.92 -6.31 -20.34
CA ALA A 24 -10.57 -6.10 -21.64
C ALA A 24 -10.55 -4.64 -22.14
N LEU A 25 -9.94 -3.70 -21.38
CA LEU A 25 -9.84 -2.28 -21.74
C LEU A 25 -8.43 -1.85 -22.20
N ALA A 26 -7.53 -2.81 -22.43
CA ALA A 26 -6.15 -2.54 -22.80
C ALA A 26 -5.60 -3.56 -23.82
N ARG A 27 -6.07 -3.50 -25.08
CA ARG A 27 -5.30 -3.75 -26.34
C ARG A 27 -6.21 -4.11 -27.52
N GLY A 28 -6.07 -3.36 -28.63
CA GLY A 28 -6.69 -3.65 -29.93
C GLY A 28 -7.25 -2.38 -30.59
N LEU A 29 -6.44 -1.44 -31.11
CA LEU A 29 -5.84 -1.47 -32.45
C LEU A 29 -6.82 -1.93 -33.53
N LEU A 30 -7.29 -1.01 -34.39
CA LEU A 30 -7.23 -1.08 -35.86
C LEU A 30 -7.73 0.25 -36.52
N PRO A 31 -7.52 0.50 -37.83
CA PRO A 31 -6.71 1.63 -38.32
C PRO A 31 -7.49 2.48 -39.37
N PRO A 32 -6.85 3.39 -40.14
CA PRO A 32 -7.51 4.48 -40.84
C PRO A 32 -7.78 4.17 -42.31
N ALA A 33 -8.88 4.70 -42.85
CA ALA A 33 -9.00 5.10 -44.25
C ALA A 33 -10.37 5.76 -44.45
N HIS A 34 -10.39 7.04 -44.81
CA HIS A 34 -11.25 7.56 -45.87
C HIS A 34 -10.62 8.87 -46.35
N SER A 35 -9.71 8.73 -47.31
CA SER A 35 -9.51 9.72 -48.37
C SER A 35 -10.86 9.96 -49.06
N PHE A 36 -11.26 11.21 -49.23
CA PHE A 36 -11.84 11.75 -50.46
C PHE A 36 -12.27 13.20 -50.19
N CYS A 37 -11.55 14.14 -50.78
CA CYS A 37 -12.13 15.28 -51.49
C CYS A 37 -11.03 15.95 -52.30
N ALA A 38 -10.94 15.52 -53.56
CA ALA A 38 -10.22 16.21 -54.60
C ALA A 38 -11.03 17.43 -55.04
N ALA A 39 -10.36 18.58 -55.22
CA ALA A 39 -10.73 19.54 -56.26
C ALA A 39 -9.46 20.28 -56.69
N ARG A 40 -9.09 20.01 -57.93
CA ARG A 40 -7.94 20.53 -58.68
C ARG A 40 -8.41 21.79 -59.41
N GLY A 41 -7.59 22.84 -59.40
CA GLY A 41 -7.88 24.05 -60.17
C GLY A 41 -6.64 24.95 -60.32
N LEU A 42 -5.80 24.62 -61.29
CA LEU A 42 -4.82 25.55 -61.88
C LEU A 42 -5.55 26.38 -62.94
N LEU A 43 -5.48 27.71 -62.89
CA LEU A 43 -5.50 28.57 -64.08
C LEU A 43 -4.72 29.86 -63.83
N HIS A 44 -3.84 30.17 -64.78
CA HIS A 44 -3.16 31.44 -65.00
C HIS A 44 -4.16 32.60 -65.19
N GLY A 45 -3.75 33.82 -64.81
CA GLY A 45 -4.43 35.04 -65.26
C GLY A 45 -3.85 36.32 -64.66
N ALA A 46 -2.93 36.94 -65.37
CA ALA A 46 -2.56 38.34 -65.16
C ALA A 46 -3.70 39.28 -65.60
N GLY A 47 -3.87 40.43 -64.94
CA GLY A 47 -4.79 41.47 -65.41
C GLY A 47 -4.95 42.60 -64.41
N GLN A 48 -4.38 43.75 -64.76
CA GLN A 48 -4.37 44.98 -63.96
C GLN A 48 -5.71 45.70 -63.96
N SER A 49 -5.82 46.63 -63.00
CA SER A 49 -6.44 47.96 -63.09
C SER A 49 -7.76 48.16 -62.35
N GLY A 50 -7.75 49.21 -61.50
CA GLY A 50 -8.83 50.18 -61.48
C GLY A 50 -9.81 50.16 -60.31
N ILE A 51 -9.48 50.98 -59.31
CA ILE A 51 -10.35 51.94 -58.61
C ILE A 51 -11.64 51.46 -57.89
N GLY A 52 -11.69 51.70 -56.57
CA GLY A 52 -12.92 51.54 -55.79
C GLY A 52 -12.72 51.54 -54.27
N GLU A 53 -12.25 52.68 -53.74
CA GLU A 53 -12.58 53.23 -52.41
C GLU A 53 -12.78 52.31 -51.18
N THR A 54 -11.81 52.45 -50.26
CA THR A 54 -11.96 52.65 -48.81
C THR A 54 -12.72 51.61 -47.98
N ARG A 55 -11.94 50.78 -47.28
CA ARG A 55 -11.90 50.68 -45.79
C ARG A 55 -10.75 49.77 -45.40
N ARG A 56 -9.53 50.32 -45.42
CA ARG A 56 -8.36 49.68 -44.84
C ARG A 56 -8.45 49.90 -43.32
N TRP A 57 -8.75 48.84 -42.57
CA TRP A 57 -8.39 48.80 -41.16
C TRP A 57 -6.86 48.76 -41.09
N THR A 58 -6.22 49.92 -41.01
CA THR A 58 -4.84 49.98 -40.51
C THR A 58 -4.91 49.70 -39.02
N ALA A 59 -4.70 48.44 -38.64
CA ALA A 59 -4.21 48.13 -37.31
C ALA A 59 -2.82 48.80 -37.19
N VAL A 60 -2.80 50.03 -36.68
CA VAL A 60 -1.56 50.64 -36.18
C VAL A 60 -1.19 49.82 -34.95
N LEU A 61 -0.42 48.75 -35.16
CA LEU A 61 0.37 48.14 -34.12
C LEU A 61 1.32 49.23 -33.61
N ARG A 62 0.92 49.92 -32.54
CA ARG A 62 1.88 50.64 -31.70
C ARG A 62 2.76 49.56 -31.07
N PRO A 63 4.08 49.52 -31.37
CA PRO A 63 4.97 48.69 -30.60
C PRO A 63 4.98 49.26 -29.17
N SER A 64 4.60 48.46 -28.18
CA SER A 64 4.80 48.86 -26.79
C SER A 64 6.30 49.14 -26.58
N PRO A 65 6.68 50.22 -25.89
CA PRO A 65 8.07 50.50 -25.64
C PRO A 65 8.66 49.36 -24.82
N ARG A 66 9.66 48.70 -25.42
CA ARG A 66 10.79 47.99 -24.79
C ARG A 66 10.59 47.68 -23.31
N CYS A 67 10.23 46.44 -23.00
CA CYS A 67 10.68 45.82 -21.76
C CYS A 67 12.21 45.70 -21.84
N SER A 68 12.92 46.74 -21.42
CA SER A 68 14.36 46.69 -21.19
C SER A 68 14.61 46.20 -19.77
N ALA A 69 15.31 45.07 -19.69
CA ALA A 69 16.25 44.72 -18.63
C ALA A 69 15.66 44.41 -17.23
N VAL A 70 15.75 43.13 -16.87
CA VAL A 70 15.96 42.59 -15.51
C VAL A 70 14.89 42.90 -14.45
N ALA A 71 13.62 42.73 -14.77
CA ALA A 71 12.68 42.25 -13.75
C ALA A 71 12.49 40.77 -14.04
N ALA A 72 13.28 39.93 -13.38
CA ALA A 72 13.00 38.50 -13.32
C ALA A 72 11.51 38.34 -13.06
N CYS A 73 10.80 37.61 -13.93
CA CYS A 73 9.49 37.07 -13.62
C CYS A 73 9.69 36.17 -12.40
N ALA A 74 9.70 36.77 -11.21
CA ALA A 74 9.73 36.08 -9.96
C ALA A 74 8.40 35.34 -9.93
N GLN A 75 8.47 34.05 -10.24
CA GLN A 75 7.35 33.15 -10.02
C GLN A 75 6.79 33.48 -8.63
N PRO A 76 5.47 33.64 -8.48
CA PRO A 76 4.89 33.84 -7.16
C PRO A 76 5.41 32.72 -6.29
N LYS A 77 6.24 33.07 -5.29
CA LYS A 77 6.67 32.12 -4.27
C LYS A 77 5.37 31.73 -3.59
N LEU A 78 4.80 30.59 -3.99
CA LEU A 78 3.73 29.95 -3.25
C LEU A 78 4.29 29.76 -1.85
N ARG A 79 3.98 30.69 -0.94
CA ARG A 79 4.19 30.49 0.48
C ARG A 79 3.29 29.32 0.80
N ARG A 80 3.87 28.13 0.92
CA ARG A 80 3.18 27.00 1.53
C ARG A 80 2.97 27.41 2.97
N ASP A 81 1.80 27.96 3.26
CA ASP A 81 1.37 28.17 4.62
C ASP A 81 1.35 26.79 5.28
N SER A 82 2.34 26.56 6.14
CA SER A 82 2.50 25.35 6.96
C SER A 82 1.39 25.15 7.99
N LYS A 83 0.38 26.03 7.99
CA LYS A 83 -0.60 26.24 9.05
C LYS A 83 -1.86 25.36 8.98
N ASN A 84 -1.95 24.44 8.02
CA ASN A 84 -3.17 23.63 7.84
C ASN A 84 -2.90 22.13 7.69
N ARG A 85 -1.85 21.62 8.33
CA ARG A 85 -1.58 20.17 8.39
C ARG A 85 -2.13 19.61 9.69
N SER A 86 -3.00 18.61 9.59
CA SER A 86 -3.50 17.87 10.74
C SER A 86 -2.56 16.70 11.08
N LEU A 87 -2.49 16.33 12.36
CA LEU A 87 -1.84 15.10 12.79
C LEU A 87 -2.53 13.89 12.14
N ILE A 88 -1.76 12.92 11.65
CA ILE A 88 -2.33 11.66 11.16
C ILE A 88 -2.92 10.86 12.34
N PRO A 89 -4.09 10.22 12.22
CA PRO A 89 -4.62 9.37 13.30
C PRO A 89 -3.68 8.21 13.63
N PHE A 90 -3.56 7.85 14.92
CA PHE A 90 -2.60 6.85 15.43
C PHE A 90 -2.64 5.53 14.66
N GLU A 91 -3.82 4.95 14.44
CA GLU A 91 -3.97 3.67 13.74
C GLU A 91 -3.37 3.69 12.33
N ARG A 92 -3.61 4.78 11.57
CA ARG A 92 -3.04 4.94 10.22
C ARG A 92 -1.55 5.21 10.25
N ALA A 93 -1.10 5.92 11.27
CA ALA A 93 0.30 6.22 11.50
C ALA A 93 1.08 4.92 11.74
N ARG A 94 0.60 4.12 12.69
CA ARG A 94 1.14 2.80 13.03
C ARG A 94 1.17 1.87 11.83
N ASP A 95 0.08 1.74 11.08
CA ASP A 95 0.05 0.92 9.86
C ASP A 95 1.09 1.36 8.81
N ALA A 96 1.33 2.67 8.69
CA ALA A 96 2.35 3.19 7.78
C ALA A 96 3.77 2.87 8.26
N VAL A 97 4.02 3.00 9.57
CA VAL A 97 5.33 2.70 10.18
C VAL A 97 5.65 1.21 10.13
N GLN A 98 4.70 0.35 10.48
CA GLN A 98 4.88 -1.10 10.47
C GLN A 98 5.20 -1.63 9.05
N ARG A 99 4.69 -0.99 7.99
CA ARG A 99 5.05 -1.32 6.61
C ARG A 99 6.51 -1.02 6.27
N LEU A 100 7.16 -0.12 7.02
CA LEU A 100 8.59 0.16 6.85
C LEU A 100 9.47 -0.94 7.45
N SER A 101 8.90 -1.83 8.29
CA SER A 101 9.61 -2.96 8.90
C SER A 101 10.88 -2.56 9.66
N LEU A 102 10.82 -1.40 10.34
CA LEU A 102 11.89 -0.90 11.20
C LEU A 102 11.92 -1.70 12.50
N ARG A 103 13.12 -1.94 13.03
CA ARG A 103 13.32 -2.82 14.20
C ARG A 103 13.68 -2.08 15.47
N SER A 104 14.16 -0.84 15.37
CA SER A 104 14.62 -0.08 16.52
C SER A 104 14.31 1.41 16.42
N GLU A 105 14.33 2.09 17.56
CA GLU A 105 14.19 3.54 17.68
C GLU A 105 15.29 4.26 16.88
N GLU A 106 16.53 3.75 16.87
CA GLU A 106 17.61 4.38 16.11
C GLU A 106 17.41 4.26 14.59
N GLU A 107 16.73 3.19 14.13
CA GLU A 107 16.31 3.06 12.73
C GLU A 107 15.20 4.05 12.40
N TRP A 108 14.26 4.24 13.32
CA TRP A 108 13.21 5.26 13.21
C TRP A 108 13.79 6.67 13.10
N ASP A 109 14.69 7.05 14.00
CA ASP A 109 15.31 8.38 14.00
C ASP A 109 16.08 8.65 12.71
N ARG A 110 16.88 7.68 12.25
CA ARG A 110 17.58 7.79 10.96
C ARG A 110 16.59 7.94 9.81
N TRP A 111 15.54 7.13 9.79
CA TRP A 111 14.52 7.21 8.75
C TRP A 111 13.81 8.56 8.76
N VAL A 112 13.47 9.11 9.93
CA VAL A 112 12.86 10.45 10.07
C VAL A 112 13.82 11.53 9.57
N MET A 113 15.11 11.46 9.91
CA MET A 113 16.10 12.43 9.43
C MET A 113 16.25 12.41 7.91
N ASP A 114 16.27 11.23 7.29
CA ASP A 114 16.40 11.07 5.85
C ASP A 114 15.12 11.50 5.09
N ASN A 115 13.94 11.34 5.70
CA ASN A 115 12.64 11.55 5.05
C ASN A 115 11.88 12.81 5.51
N LYS A 116 12.49 13.61 6.40
CA LYS A 116 11.93 14.81 7.04
C LYS A 116 11.19 15.78 6.10
N PRO A 117 11.71 16.14 4.91
CA PRO A 117 10.99 17.06 4.02
C PRO A 117 9.96 16.39 3.09
N GLY A 118 9.98 15.05 2.97
CA GLY A 118 9.25 14.31 1.93
C GLY A 118 8.03 13.53 2.39
N ILE A 119 8.08 12.90 3.58
CA ILE A 119 7.02 11.98 4.08
C ILE A 119 6.38 12.50 5.37
N THR A 120 7.16 13.18 6.22
CA THR A 120 6.67 13.92 7.40
C THR A 120 5.72 15.05 7.00
N SER A 121 5.51 15.36 5.73
CA SER A 121 4.59 16.41 5.31
C SER A 121 3.93 16.08 3.97
N HIS A 122 2.95 15.16 3.99
CA HIS A 122 1.97 15.13 2.92
C HIS A 122 1.12 16.41 2.97
N ARG A 123 0.51 16.80 1.84
CA ARG A 123 -0.17 18.11 1.68
C ARG A 123 -1.19 18.41 2.79
N ASN A 124 -1.79 17.38 3.40
CA ASN A 124 -2.86 17.51 4.40
C ASN A 124 -2.52 16.89 5.76
N TRP A 125 -1.53 16.00 5.86
CA TRP A 125 -1.22 15.28 7.09
C TRP A 125 0.29 15.15 7.28
N TYR A 126 0.71 15.09 8.54
CA TYR A 126 2.10 14.84 8.93
C TYR A 126 2.19 13.67 9.89
N LEU A 127 3.30 12.94 9.79
CA LEU A 127 3.70 11.93 10.78
C LEU A 127 4.60 12.64 11.80
N PRO A 128 4.34 12.55 13.11
CA PRO A 128 5.16 13.24 14.10
C PRO A 128 6.55 12.63 14.17
N ASP A 129 7.57 13.47 14.41
CA ASP A 129 8.95 13.02 14.61
C ASP A 129 9.06 12.19 15.92
N ASN A 130 8.40 12.67 16.98
CA ASN A 130 8.27 11.99 18.26
C ASN A 130 6.83 11.48 18.45
N PRO A 131 6.55 10.20 18.12
CA PRO A 131 5.20 9.66 18.22
C PRO A 131 4.74 9.47 19.67
N ALA A 132 5.66 9.25 20.62
CA ALA A 132 5.33 9.09 22.03
C ALA A 132 4.69 10.33 22.65
N GLU A 133 5.10 11.52 22.21
CA GLU A 133 4.55 12.79 22.66
C GLU A 133 3.28 13.19 21.89
N ALA A 134 3.17 12.78 20.62
CA ALA A 134 2.05 13.15 19.77
C ALA A 134 0.80 12.28 19.98
N TYR A 135 0.97 11.05 20.47
CA TYR A 135 -0.09 10.09 20.71
C TYR A 135 -0.08 9.60 22.17
N ASP A 136 0.13 10.50 23.12
CA ASP A 136 0.26 10.17 24.54
C ASP A 136 -0.90 9.32 25.09
N GLU A 137 -2.12 9.50 24.57
CA GLU A 137 -3.30 8.72 24.97
C GLU A 137 -3.30 7.28 24.42
N GLU A 138 -2.82 7.06 23.19
CA GLU A 138 -2.84 5.75 22.51
C GLU A 138 -1.48 5.04 22.46
N TRP A 139 -0.42 5.71 22.89
CA TRP A 139 0.94 5.21 22.87
C TRP A 139 1.20 4.19 23.97
N GLU A 140 1.49 2.96 23.58
CA GLU A 140 1.90 1.90 24.53
C GLU A 140 3.43 1.81 24.66
N SER A 141 4.12 1.54 23.55
CA SER A 141 5.57 1.41 23.52
C SER A 141 6.14 1.54 22.10
N TRP A 142 7.46 1.72 22.01
CA TRP A 142 8.18 1.69 20.74
C TRP A 142 7.96 0.39 19.96
N ASP A 143 7.90 -0.74 20.66
CA ASP A 143 7.69 -2.03 20.00
C ASP A 143 6.30 -2.13 19.35
N ASP A 144 5.27 -1.48 19.92
CA ASP A 144 3.94 -1.40 19.30
C ASP A 144 3.93 -0.51 18.06
N TRP A 145 4.55 0.65 18.19
CA TRP A 145 4.66 1.60 17.10
C TRP A 145 5.38 1.02 15.88
N LEU A 146 6.51 0.36 16.11
CA LEU A 146 7.33 -0.26 15.07
C LEU A 146 6.74 -1.60 14.59
N GLY A 147 5.82 -2.20 15.36
CA GLY A 147 5.25 -3.53 15.07
C GLY A 147 6.25 -4.65 15.32
N VAL A 148 7.16 -4.47 16.26
CA VAL A 148 8.10 -5.51 16.68
C VAL A 148 7.33 -6.55 17.48
N MET A 149 7.41 -7.81 17.02
CA MET A 149 6.73 -8.93 17.67
C MET A 149 7.35 -9.21 19.03
N ARG A 150 6.53 -9.69 19.96
CA ARG A 150 6.97 -10.02 21.31
C ARG A 150 7.93 -11.21 21.33
N PRO A 151 8.84 -11.27 22.33
CA PRO A 151 9.65 -12.46 22.57
C PRO A 151 8.73 -13.67 22.87
N TYR A 152 9.26 -14.87 22.62
CA TYR A 152 8.48 -16.11 22.69
C TYR A 152 7.79 -16.32 24.04
N GLU A 153 8.51 -16.12 25.14
CA GLU A 153 8.01 -16.34 26.51
C GLU A 153 6.81 -15.44 26.84
N GLU A 154 6.89 -14.15 26.53
CA GLU A 154 5.77 -13.22 26.71
C GLU A 154 4.58 -13.58 25.82
N ALA A 155 4.87 -14.00 24.58
CA ALA A 155 3.82 -14.34 23.63
C ALA A 155 3.04 -15.59 24.08
N VAL A 156 3.73 -16.61 24.61
CA VAL A 156 3.09 -17.79 25.21
C VAL A 156 2.22 -17.40 26.40
N GLN A 157 2.72 -16.55 27.30
CA GLN A 157 1.92 -16.07 28.44
C GLN A 157 0.66 -15.35 27.97
N LEU A 158 0.75 -14.45 26.99
CA LEU A 158 -0.42 -13.77 26.44
C LEU A 158 -1.40 -14.74 25.79
N VAL A 159 -0.92 -15.68 24.98
CA VAL A 159 -1.79 -16.68 24.34
C VAL A 159 -2.47 -17.57 25.38
N SER A 160 -1.78 -17.91 26.47
CA SER A 160 -2.38 -18.66 27.58
C SER A 160 -3.56 -17.92 28.22
N THR A 161 -3.52 -16.58 28.30
CA THR A 161 -4.64 -15.78 28.83
C THR A 161 -5.88 -15.80 27.94
N LEU A 162 -5.73 -16.15 26.65
CA LEU A 162 -6.85 -16.26 25.71
C LEU A 162 -7.63 -17.58 25.89
N ASN A 163 -7.12 -18.54 26.68
CA ASN A 163 -7.75 -19.84 26.94
C ASN A 163 -8.12 -20.64 25.67
N ILE A 164 -7.29 -20.54 24.63
CA ILE A 164 -7.49 -21.26 23.37
C ILE A 164 -6.96 -22.68 23.53
N THR A 165 -7.82 -23.69 23.35
CA THR A 165 -7.50 -25.09 23.69
C THR A 165 -7.11 -25.96 22.49
N SER A 166 -7.21 -25.45 21.27
CA SER A 166 -6.94 -26.22 20.05
C SER A 166 -6.30 -25.34 18.98
N GLN A 167 -5.49 -25.96 18.12
CA GLN A 167 -4.94 -25.31 16.94
C GLN A 167 -6.05 -24.78 16.01
N GLU A 168 -7.19 -25.47 15.91
CA GLU A 168 -8.32 -24.99 15.09
C GLU A 168 -8.90 -23.70 15.65
N GLN A 169 -9.13 -23.64 16.97
CA GLN A 169 -9.59 -22.43 17.64
C GLN A 169 -8.59 -21.28 17.50
N TRP A 170 -7.28 -21.59 17.50
CA TRP A 170 -6.26 -20.59 17.20
C TRP A 170 -6.43 -20.02 15.78
N TRP A 171 -6.74 -20.86 14.80
CA TRP A 171 -6.94 -20.41 13.41
C TRP A 171 -8.23 -19.62 13.23
N ASP A 172 -9.29 -19.99 13.95
CA ASP A 172 -10.55 -19.24 13.96
C ASP A 172 -10.33 -17.86 14.59
N PHE A 173 -9.61 -17.79 15.71
CA PHE A 173 -9.24 -16.53 16.36
C PHE A 173 -8.47 -15.59 15.42
N LEU A 174 -7.54 -16.12 14.63
CA LEU A 174 -6.79 -15.34 13.63
C LEU A 174 -7.69 -14.74 12.53
N GLN A 175 -8.77 -15.42 12.17
CA GLN A 175 -9.70 -14.98 11.12
C GLN A 175 -10.72 -13.97 11.65
N GLU A 176 -11.24 -14.22 12.85
CA GLU A 176 -12.29 -13.40 13.45
C GLU A 176 -11.75 -12.06 13.97
N ASN A 177 -10.53 -12.04 14.53
CA ASN A 177 -10.00 -10.90 15.27
C ASN A 177 -8.63 -10.42 14.78
N PRO A 178 -8.48 -10.02 13.49
CA PRO A 178 -7.20 -9.58 12.93
C PRO A 178 -6.65 -8.31 13.62
N THR A 179 -7.53 -7.42 14.06
CA THR A 179 -7.15 -6.18 14.76
C THR A 179 -6.61 -6.47 16.16
N GLN A 180 -7.19 -7.45 16.87
CA GLN A 180 -6.72 -7.87 18.18
C GLN A 180 -5.36 -8.56 18.07
N LEU A 181 -5.14 -9.39 17.05
CA LEU A 181 -3.85 -10.02 16.79
C LEU A 181 -2.73 -8.98 16.57
N GLN A 182 -3.01 -7.94 15.79
CA GLN A 182 -2.07 -6.84 15.57
C GLN A 182 -1.70 -6.13 16.88
N ARG A 183 -2.69 -5.84 17.73
CA ARG A 183 -2.47 -5.23 19.05
C ARG A 183 -1.67 -6.15 20.00
N LEU A 184 -1.91 -7.45 19.96
CA LEU A 184 -1.17 -8.40 20.78
C LEU A 184 0.28 -8.58 20.33
N ARG A 185 0.62 -8.21 19.09
CA ARG A 185 1.98 -8.31 18.51
C ARG A 185 2.50 -9.74 18.52
N VAL A 186 1.58 -10.65 18.21
CA VAL A 186 1.81 -12.09 18.15
C VAL A 186 1.83 -12.53 16.69
N PRO A 187 2.83 -13.27 16.23
CA PRO A 187 2.89 -13.74 14.85
C PRO A 187 1.74 -14.72 14.55
N ALA A 188 1.07 -14.54 13.41
CA ALA A 188 0.03 -15.46 12.95
C ALA A 188 0.55 -16.90 12.74
N ARG A 189 1.84 -17.04 12.42
CA ARG A 189 2.54 -18.33 12.28
C ARG A 189 3.74 -18.38 13.22
N PRO A 190 3.53 -18.72 14.50
CA PRO A 190 4.59 -18.73 15.51
C PRO A 190 5.79 -19.62 15.15
N HIS A 191 5.52 -20.79 14.56
CA HIS A 191 6.53 -21.74 14.10
C HIS A 191 7.55 -21.16 13.10
N LEU A 192 7.13 -20.20 12.25
CA LEU A 192 8.04 -19.55 11.30
C LEU A 192 8.84 -18.41 11.95
N TYR A 193 8.27 -17.74 12.95
CA TYR A 193 8.88 -16.57 13.57
C TYR A 193 9.89 -16.96 14.65
N TYR A 194 9.51 -17.85 15.57
CA TYR A 194 10.35 -18.24 16.70
C TYR A 194 11.37 -19.32 16.37
N GLY A 195 11.15 -20.09 15.30
CA GLY A 195 12.11 -21.02 14.73
C GLY A 195 12.68 -22.01 15.75
N ARG A 196 13.87 -21.72 16.30
CA ARG A 196 14.56 -22.58 17.28
C ARG A 196 13.88 -22.63 18.65
N GLN A 197 13.17 -21.58 19.04
CA GLN A 197 12.48 -21.52 20.34
C GLN A 197 11.11 -22.19 20.29
N TRP A 198 10.66 -22.64 19.12
CA TRP A 198 9.35 -23.20 18.92
C TRP A 198 9.25 -24.64 19.45
N GLY A 199 8.50 -24.83 20.54
CA GLY A 199 8.24 -26.15 21.14
C GLY A 199 7.05 -26.92 20.55
N GLY A 200 6.28 -26.30 19.67
CA GLY A 200 5.04 -26.87 19.13
C GLY A 200 3.80 -26.12 19.59
N TYR A 201 2.64 -26.50 19.05
CA TYR A 201 1.37 -25.88 19.45
C TYR A 201 0.97 -26.22 20.88
N ASP A 202 1.39 -27.38 21.39
CA ASP A 202 1.08 -27.79 22.77
C ASP A 202 1.68 -26.83 23.78
N GLU A 203 2.94 -26.43 23.60
CA GLU A 203 3.61 -25.45 24.45
C GLU A 203 3.04 -24.04 24.23
N TRP A 204 2.82 -23.66 22.97
CA TRP A 204 2.29 -22.34 22.60
C TRP A 204 0.90 -22.04 23.17
N LEU A 205 0.02 -23.03 23.13
CA LEU A 205 -1.35 -22.95 23.65
C LEU A 205 -1.42 -23.36 25.12
N SER A 206 -0.29 -23.67 25.75
CA SER A 206 -0.20 -24.13 27.14
C SER A 206 -1.09 -25.36 27.43
N LEU A 207 -1.17 -26.29 26.47
CA LEU A 207 -1.93 -27.53 26.62
C LEU A 207 -1.22 -28.49 27.59
N PRO A 208 -1.99 -29.27 28.36
CA PRO A 208 -1.39 -30.31 29.19
C PRO A 208 -0.69 -31.33 28.28
N ASN A 209 0.56 -31.69 28.61
CA ASN A 209 1.30 -32.74 27.93
C ASN A 209 0.53 -34.07 28.06
N THR A 210 -0.32 -34.38 27.08
CA THR A 210 -0.98 -35.68 26.97
C THR A 210 -0.05 -36.61 26.21
N PRO A 211 0.64 -37.57 26.87
CA PRO A 211 1.45 -38.52 26.17
C PRO A 211 0.56 -39.30 25.19
N LEU A 212 1.02 -39.43 23.94
CA LEU A 212 0.32 -40.24 22.94
C LEU A 212 0.31 -41.70 23.41
N VAL A 213 -0.83 -42.14 23.97
CA VAL A 213 -1.05 -43.54 24.29
C VAL A 213 -1.47 -44.25 23.02
N LEU A 214 -0.50 -44.81 22.30
CA LEU A 214 -0.80 -45.66 21.15
C LEU A 214 -1.49 -46.94 21.64
N PRO A 215 -2.60 -47.37 21.00
CA PRO A 215 -3.18 -48.68 21.23
C PRO A 215 -2.12 -49.77 21.05
N ARG A 216 -2.18 -50.83 21.87
CA ARG A 216 -1.20 -51.94 21.87
C ARG A 216 -1.03 -52.64 20.51
N ASN A 217 -1.99 -52.43 19.60
CA ASN A 217 -2.08 -53.03 18.28
C ASN A 217 -1.84 -52.02 17.14
N TYR A 218 -1.49 -50.76 17.42
CA TYR A 218 -1.21 -49.76 16.38
C TYR A 218 -0.01 -50.21 15.53
N GLY A 219 -0.24 -50.47 14.24
CA GLY A 219 0.79 -50.96 13.31
C GLY A 219 0.94 -52.47 13.20
N ARG A 220 0.19 -53.27 13.98
CA ARG A 220 0.01 -54.70 13.67
C ARG A 220 -1.22 -54.82 12.79
N GLY A 221 -1.01 -54.90 11.47
CA GLY A 221 -2.07 -55.29 10.55
C GLY A 221 -2.64 -56.64 10.98
N ASP A 222 -3.96 -56.75 10.98
CA ASP A 222 -4.64 -58.00 11.30
C ASP A 222 -4.18 -59.08 10.31
N VAL A 223 -3.46 -60.09 10.81
CA VAL A 223 -2.97 -61.26 10.04
C VAL A 223 -4.06 -62.32 9.99
#